data_AF-R7WEC3-F1
#
_entry.id   AF-R7WEC3-F1
#
_cell.length_a   1.000
_cell.length_b   1.000
_cell.length_c   1.000
_cell.angle_alpha   90.00
_cell.angle_beta   90.00
_cell.angle_gamma   90.00
#
_symmetry.space_group_name_H-M   'P 1'
#
loop_
_entity.id
_entity.type
_entity.pdbx_description
1 polymer ?
#
loop_
_entity_poly.entity_id
_entity_poly.type
_entity_poly.pdbx_seq_one_letter_code
_entity_poly.pdbx_strand_id
1 'polypeptide(L)'
;MGHVPRKDFAHTMQLLGKLRHENVVEVVACYHSKEEKLAVYEHVPGRSLFELLHENRGEGRMPLPWPARLSIAKGMARGLAYLHQSVPFFHRPPPGNPKSPNVIILSTPNGKHQHPHVVPKLTDYGFHPLLPHHAHRLAAAKCPGVLLGWR
;
A
#
# COMPACT_ATOMS: atom_id res chain seq x y z
N MET A 1 10.75 18.22 10.16
CA MET A 1 10.75 16.77 9.81
C MET A 1 11.97 16.15 10.46
N GLY A 2 11.85 15.01 11.16
CA GLY A 2 13.00 14.37 11.81
C GLY A 2 14.09 14.05 10.78
N HIS A 3 15.35 14.37 11.08
CA HIS A 3 16.47 14.09 10.20
C HIS A 3 16.73 12.57 10.17
N VAL A 4 16.12 11.86 9.21
CA VAL A 4 16.47 10.47 8.94
C VAL A 4 17.88 10.45 8.33
N PRO A 5 18.85 9.74 8.92
CA PRO A 5 20.18 9.61 8.35
C PRO A 5 20.14 8.99 6.96
N ARG A 6 20.98 9.48 6.03
CA ARG A 6 21.09 8.95 4.67
C ARG A 6 21.33 7.43 4.66
N LYS A 7 22.09 6.92 5.62
CA LYS A 7 22.38 5.48 5.78
C LYS A 7 21.11 4.67 6.03
N ASP A 8 20.24 5.13 6.92
CA ASP A 8 19.02 4.43 7.30
C ASP A 8 17.97 4.49 6.19
N PHE A 9 17.88 5.63 5.50
CA PHE A 9 17.05 5.77 4.31
C PHE A 9 17.51 4.84 3.19
N ALA A 10 18.80 4.86 2.85
CA ALA A 10 19.35 4.02 1.79
C ALA A 10 19.19 2.52 2.11
N HIS A 11 19.43 2.12 3.36
CA HIS A 11 19.20 0.74 3.79
C HIS A 11 17.73 0.32 3.63
N THR A 12 16.80 1.18 4.06
CA THR A 12 15.37 0.92 3.91
C THR A 12 14.98 0.81 2.44
N MET A 13 15.43 1.73 1.58
CA MET A 13 15.15 1.69 0.14
C MET A 13 15.74 0.46 -0.55
N GLN A 14 16.92 0.01 -0.13
CA GLN A 14 17.52 -1.24 -0.62
C GLN A 14 16.70 -2.48 -0.25
N LEU A 15 16.07 -2.50 0.93
CA LEU A 15 15.17 -3.58 1.33
C LEU A 15 13.86 -3.52 0.54
N LEU A 16 13.26 -2.33 0.43
CA LEU A 16 12.00 -2.15 -0.31
C LEU A 16 12.16 -2.43 -1.81
N GLY A 17 13.27 -2.05 -2.41
CA GLY A 17 13.56 -2.30 -3.83
C GLY A 17 13.76 -3.77 -4.19
N LYS A 18 13.92 -4.67 -3.20
CA LYS A 18 13.99 -6.13 -3.41
C LYS A 18 12.62 -6.80 -3.39
N LEU A 19 11.57 -6.09 -3.01
CA LEU A 19 10.22 -6.64 -2.90
C LEU A 19 9.60 -6.81 -4.29
N ARG A 20 9.09 -8.02 -4.55
CA ARG A 20 8.48 -8.43 -5.82
C ARG A 20 7.26 -9.29 -5.52
N HIS A 21 6.06 -8.76 -5.78
CA HIS A 21 4.80 -9.49 -5.54
C HIS A 21 3.66 -8.92 -6.39
N GLU A 22 2.77 -9.78 -6.89
CA GLU A 22 1.65 -9.38 -7.77
C GLU A 22 0.74 -8.31 -7.15
N ASN A 23 0.57 -8.35 -5.83
CA ASN A 23 -0.28 -7.42 -5.06
C ASN A 23 0.48 -6.30 -4.33
N VAL A 24 1.74 -6.04 -4.70
CA VAL A 24 2.57 -4.98 -4.12
C VAL A 24 3.15 -4.14 -5.27
N VAL A 25 3.09 -2.81 -5.15
CA VAL A 25 3.68 -1.90 -6.15
C VAL A 25 5.18 -1.84 -5.93
N GLU A 26 6.00 -2.06 -6.95
CA GLU A 26 7.46 -2.06 -6.79
C GLU A 26 8.04 -0.65 -6.58
N VAL A 27 9.01 -0.53 -5.65
CA VAL A 27 9.88 0.65 -5.60
C VAL A 27 10.97 0.50 -6.67
N VAL A 28 11.05 1.47 -7.57
CA VAL A 28 11.99 1.47 -8.71
C VAL A 28 13.19 2.39 -8.49
N ALA A 29 13.01 3.48 -7.73
CA ALA A 29 14.09 4.40 -7.40
C ALA A 29 13.82 5.16 -6.10
N CYS A 30 14.83 5.86 -5.59
CA CYS A 30 14.69 6.75 -4.45
C CYS A 30 15.62 7.97 -4.60
N TYR A 31 15.25 9.07 -3.96
CA TYR A 31 16.04 10.30 -3.87
C TYR A 31 16.16 10.75 -2.41
N HIS A 32 17.34 11.24 -2.04
CA HIS A 32 17.61 11.72 -0.69
C HIS A 32 18.44 13.00 -0.73
N SER A 33 17.85 14.10 -0.28
CA SER A 33 18.54 15.36 0.05
C SER A 33 18.37 15.70 1.53
N LYS A 34 18.93 16.84 1.94
CA LYS A 34 18.77 17.36 3.30
C LYS A 34 17.31 17.79 3.54
N GLU A 35 16.67 18.35 2.52
CA GLU A 35 15.31 18.89 2.55
C GLU A 35 14.25 17.81 2.28
N GLU A 36 14.52 16.89 1.36
CA GLU A 36 13.52 15.97 0.80
C GLU A 36 13.99 14.52 0.74
N LYS A 37 13.02 13.60 0.83
CA LYS A 37 13.21 12.16 0.73
C LYS A 37 12.07 11.62 -0.11
N LEU A 38 12.39 11.10 -1.29
CA LEU A 38 11.40 10.64 -2.27
C LEU A 38 11.62 9.16 -2.56
N ALA A 39 10.53 8.44 -2.74
CA ALA A 39 10.52 7.09 -3.30
C ALA A 39 9.72 7.13 -4.59
N VAL A 40 10.23 6.45 -5.61
CA VAL A 40 9.62 6.33 -6.92
C VAL A 40 9.13 4.91 -7.07
N TYR A 41 7.86 4.77 -7.42
CA TYR A 41 7.20 3.48 -7.62
C TYR A 41 7.01 3.18 -9.10
N GLU A 42 6.84 1.89 -9.45
CA GLU A 42 6.36 1.51 -10.78
C GLU A 42 5.03 2.21 -11.07
N HIS A 43 4.84 2.61 -12.32
CA HIS A 43 3.56 3.15 -12.74
C HIS A 43 2.55 2.01 -12.91
N VAL A 44 1.46 2.06 -12.15
CA VAL A 44 0.33 1.12 -12.29
C VAL A 44 -0.84 1.88 -12.94
N PRO A 45 -1.26 1.54 -14.17
CA PRO A 45 -2.30 2.26 -14.92
C PRO A 45 -3.73 1.92 -14.41
N GLY A 46 -3.90 1.79 -13.10
CA GLY A 46 -5.17 1.46 -12.45
C GLY A 46 -5.82 2.66 -11.77
N ARG A 47 -6.99 2.43 -11.16
CA ARG A 47 -7.69 3.42 -10.32
C ARG A 47 -7.58 3.04 -8.86
N SER A 48 -7.58 4.02 -7.95
CA SER A 48 -7.60 3.68 -6.53
C SER A 48 -8.93 3.03 -6.14
N LEU A 49 -8.90 2.15 -5.14
CA LEU A 49 -10.11 1.55 -4.59
C LEU A 49 -11.05 2.63 -4.02
N PHE A 50 -10.50 3.75 -3.55
CA PHE A 50 -11.29 4.90 -3.12
C PHE A 50 -12.13 5.47 -4.25
N GLU A 51 -11.53 5.74 -5.40
CA GLU A 51 -12.23 6.23 -6.59
C GLU A 51 -13.35 5.27 -7.02
N LEU A 52 -13.04 3.98 -7.09
CA LEU A 52 -14.03 2.96 -7.48
C LEU A 52 -15.21 2.85 -6.51
N LEU A 53 -15.00 3.16 -5.23
CA LEU A 53 -16.05 3.11 -4.22
C LEU A 53 -16.83 4.42 -4.09
N HIS A 54 -16.23 5.59 -4.36
CA HIS A 54 -16.77 6.89 -3.96
C HIS A 54 -16.96 7.91 -5.07
N GLU A 55 -16.27 7.81 -6.22
CA GLU A 55 -16.35 8.81 -7.30
C GLU A 55 -17.48 8.56 -8.29
N ASN A 56 -18.10 7.39 -8.27
CA ASN A 56 -19.21 7.07 -9.17
C ASN A 56 -20.57 7.39 -8.50
N ARG A 57 -20.84 8.69 -8.28
CA ARG A 57 -22.05 9.21 -7.61
C ARG A 57 -23.19 9.59 -8.56
N GLY A 58 -23.07 9.32 -9.87
CA GLY A 58 -24.09 9.65 -10.86
C GLY A 58 -25.13 8.54 -11.11
N GLU A 59 -26.20 8.89 -11.81
CA GLU A 59 -27.16 7.92 -12.38
C GLU A 59 -26.41 6.99 -13.36
N GLY A 60 -26.49 5.67 -13.14
CA GLY A 60 -25.69 4.67 -13.86
C GLY A 60 -24.60 3.98 -13.04
N ARG A 61 -24.58 4.18 -11.71
CA ARG A 61 -23.69 3.45 -10.79
C ARG A 61 -23.77 1.95 -11.03
N MET A 62 -22.68 1.35 -11.51
CA MET A 62 -22.44 -0.07 -11.38
C MET A 62 -21.49 -0.29 -10.20
N PRO A 63 -22.00 -0.70 -9.02
CA PRO A 63 -21.15 -0.99 -7.87
C PRO A 63 -20.13 -2.07 -8.24
N LEU A 64 -18.93 -2.01 -7.64
CA LEU A 64 -17.98 -3.11 -7.65
C LEU A 64 -18.70 -4.43 -7.34
N PRO A 65 -18.77 -5.39 -8.29
CA PRO A 65 -19.47 -6.66 -8.10
C PRO A 65 -18.89 -7.43 -6.91
N TRP A 66 -19.72 -8.21 -6.22
CA TRP A 66 -19.27 -9.00 -5.07
C TRP A 66 -18.06 -9.91 -5.38
N PRO A 67 -18.00 -10.63 -6.51
CA PRO A 67 -16.82 -11.41 -6.87
C PRO A 67 -15.54 -10.57 -6.97
N ALA A 68 -15.63 -9.34 -7.49
CA ALA A 68 -14.49 -8.43 -7.57
C ALA A 68 -14.02 -7.99 -6.17
N ARG A 69 -14.95 -7.72 -5.25
CA ARG A 69 -14.61 -7.37 -3.85
C ARG A 69 -13.88 -8.51 -3.15
N LEU A 70 -14.32 -9.75 -3.34
CA LEU A 70 -13.64 -10.93 -2.79
C LEU A 70 -12.24 -11.10 -3.39
N SER A 71 -12.08 -10.90 -4.70
CA SER A 71 -10.76 -10.91 -5.36
C SER A 71 -9.83 -9.86 -4.77
N ILE A 72 -10.33 -8.64 -4.58
CA ILE A 72 -9.58 -7.53 -3.97
C ILE A 72 -9.15 -7.91 -2.55
N ALA A 73 -10.06 -8.36 -1.69
CA ALA A 73 -9.74 -8.73 -0.32
C ALA A 73 -8.68 -9.85 -0.25
N LYS A 74 -8.80 -10.87 -1.12
CA LYS A 74 -7.85 -11.97 -1.22
C LYS A 74 -6.46 -11.49 -1.66
N GLY A 75 -6.38 -10.66 -2.71
CA GLY A 75 -5.10 -10.11 -3.18
C GLY A 75 -4.43 -9.20 -2.14
N MET A 76 -5.22 -8.37 -1.44
CA MET A 76 -4.69 -7.55 -0.34
C MET A 76 -4.11 -8.41 0.80
N ALA A 77 -4.80 -9.49 1.18
CA ALA A 77 -4.31 -10.42 2.19
C ALA A 77 -2.98 -11.08 1.77
N ARG A 78 -2.85 -11.47 0.49
CA ARG A 78 -1.60 -12.02 -0.07
C ARG A 78 -0.47 -11.01 -0.02
N GLY A 79 -0.70 -9.78 -0.49
CA GLY A 79 0.31 -8.72 -0.48
C GLY A 79 0.78 -8.38 0.94
N LEU A 80 -0.14 -8.30 1.90
CA LEU A 80 0.20 -8.06 3.31
C LEU A 80 0.98 -9.21 3.92
N ALA A 81 0.57 -10.46 3.68
CA ALA A 81 1.30 -11.64 4.14
C ALA A 81 2.73 -11.68 3.59
N TYR A 82 2.90 -11.37 2.30
CA TYR A 82 4.21 -11.27 1.67
C TYR A 82 5.09 -10.20 2.33
N LEU A 83 4.55 -9.00 2.57
CA LEU A 83 5.30 -7.92 3.22
C LEU A 83 5.73 -8.31 4.64
N HIS A 84 4.82 -8.91 5.42
CA HIS A 84 5.12 -9.39 6.77
C HIS A 84 6.25 -10.42 6.80
N GLN A 85 6.34 -11.29 5.79
CA GLN A 85 7.40 -12.30 5.69
C GLN A 85 8.73 -11.71 5.18
N SER A 86 8.66 -10.71 4.30
CA SER A 86 9.82 -10.24 3.52
C SER A 86 10.59 -9.11 4.17
N VAL A 87 10.00 -8.37 5.13
CA VAL A 87 10.70 -7.27 5.81
C VAL A 87 10.71 -7.53 7.32
N PRO A 88 11.89 -7.79 7.92
CA PRO A 88 12.01 -8.06 9.35
C PRO A 88 11.43 -6.93 10.22
N PHE A 89 11.53 -5.67 9.79
CA PHE A 89 10.97 -4.54 10.56
C PHE A 89 9.43 -4.50 10.59
N PHE A 90 8.72 -5.33 9.81
CA PHE A 90 7.27 -5.54 9.92
C PHE A 90 6.87 -6.55 11.00
N HIS A 91 7.76 -6.90 11.96
CA HIS A 91 7.37 -7.61 13.19
C HIS A 91 6.23 -6.90 13.95
N ARG A 92 6.01 -5.61 13.68
CA ARG A 92 4.79 -4.89 14.02
C ARG A 92 4.01 -4.63 12.72
N PRO A 93 2.70 -4.93 12.64
CA PRO A 93 1.91 -4.63 11.44
C PRO A 93 2.14 -3.17 11.05
N PRO A 94 2.39 -2.86 9.75
CA PRO A 94 2.64 -1.50 9.29
C PRO A 94 1.63 -0.57 9.95
N PRO A 95 2.05 0.42 10.75
CA PRO A 95 1.11 1.34 11.37
C PRO A 95 0.34 2.11 10.31
N GLY A 96 -0.85 1.58 10.04
CA GLY A 96 -1.99 2.16 9.37
C GLY A 96 -1.71 2.82 8.05
N ASN A 97 -1.90 2.08 6.96
CA ASN A 97 -2.65 2.61 5.82
C ASN A 97 -3.16 1.55 4.81
N PRO A 98 -3.93 0.50 5.18
CA PRO A 98 -4.88 -0.04 4.21
C PRO A 98 -6.05 0.96 4.05
N LYS A 99 -5.75 2.25 3.83
CA LYS A 99 -6.74 3.22 3.38
C LYS A 99 -6.98 2.87 1.91
N SER A 100 -8.25 2.84 1.52
CA SER A 100 -8.68 2.64 0.13
C SER A 100 -7.92 3.45 -0.95
N PRO A 101 -7.36 4.66 -0.71
CA PRO A 101 -6.46 5.33 -1.67
C PRO A 101 -5.14 4.59 -1.93
N ASN A 102 -4.63 3.81 -0.99
CA ASN A 102 -3.33 3.13 -1.11
C ASN A 102 -3.45 1.75 -1.77
N VAL A 103 -4.60 1.45 -2.36
CA VAL A 103 -4.87 0.22 -3.10
C VAL A 103 -5.22 0.62 -4.53
N ILE A 104 -4.33 0.33 -5.46
CA ILE A 104 -4.56 0.54 -6.90
C ILE A 104 -5.16 -0.74 -7.48
N ILE A 105 -6.27 -0.62 -8.19
CA ILE A 105 -6.93 -1.73 -8.87
C ILE A 105 -6.55 -1.71 -10.35
N LEU A 106 -5.81 -2.73 -10.78
CA LEU A 106 -5.56 -3.00 -12.19
C LEU A 106 -6.71 -3.87 -12.73
N SER A 107 -7.53 -3.29 -13.61
CA SER A 107 -8.60 -4.01 -14.30
C SER A 107 -8.11 -4.43 -15.67
N THR A 108 -7.91 -5.73 -15.89
CA THR A 108 -7.60 -6.25 -17.22
C THR A 108 -8.92 -6.62 -17.93
N PRO A 109 -9.22 -6.06 -19.11
CA PRO A 109 -10.40 -6.43 -19.88
C PRO A 109 -10.25 -7.87 -20.36
N ASN A 110 -10.96 -8.79 -19.72
CA ASN A 110 -10.99 -10.19 -20.14
C ASN A 110 -12.03 -10.34 -21.24
N GLY A 111 -11.60 -10.53 -22.49
CA GLY A 111 -12.48 -10.68 -23.66
C GLY A 111 -13.38 -11.92 -23.68
N LYS A 112 -13.51 -12.68 -22.57
CA LYS A 112 -14.30 -13.93 -22.51
C LYS A 112 -15.04 -14.20 -21.17
N HIS A 113 -14.88 -13.37 -20.14
CA HIS A 113 -15.58 -13.56 -18.86
C HIS A 113 -16.59 -12.43 -18.60
N GLN A 114 -17.76 -12.77 -18.05
CA GLN A 114 -18.81 -11.80 -17.69
C GLN A 114 -18.35 -10.76 -16.65
N HIS A 115 -17.20 -10.97 -15.98
CA HIS A 115 -16.65 -10.06 -14.99
C HIS A 115 -15.17 -9.72 -15.27
N PRO A 116 -14.78 -8.45 -15.10
CA PRO A 116 -13.39 -8.02 -15.28
C PRO A 116 -12.48 -8.70 -14.25
N HIS A 117 -11.32 -9.15 -14.70
CA HIS A 117 -10.29 -9.65 -13.79
C HIS A 117 -9.60 -8.43 -13.14
N VAL A 118 -9.66 -8.37 -11.81
CA VAL A 118 -9.13 -7.27 -11.01
C VAL A 118 -7.96 -7.74 -10.17
N VAL A 119 -6.83 -7.05 -10.28
CA VAL A 119 -5.63 -7.29 -9.49
C VAL A 119 -5.40 -6.08 -8.58
N PRO A 120 -5.55 -6.22 -7.24
CA PRO A 120 -5.22 -5.15 -6.32
C PRO A 120 -3.71 -5.08 -6.12
N LYS A 121 -3.16 -3.86 -6.07
CA LYS A 121 -1.77 -3.59 -5.72
C LYS A 121 -1.69 -2.59 -4.58
N LEU A 122 -0.94 -2.92 -3.52
CA LEU A 122 -0.71 -2.06 -2.38
C LEU A 122 0.44 -1.07 -2.66
N THR A 123 0.19 0.22 -2.44
CA THR A 123 1.21 1.30 -2.48
C THR A 123 1.50 1.84 -1.07
N ASP A 124 2.55 2.63 -0.96
CA ASP A 124 3.01 3.33 0.26
C ASP A 124 3.25 2.43 1.48
N TYR A 125 3.79 1.24 1.24
CA TYR A 125 4.25 0.35 2.30
C TYR A 125 5.69 0.70 2.71
N GLY A 126 6.06 0.37 3.95
CA GLY A 126 7.47 0.29 4.35
C GLY A 126 8.14 1.59 4.80
N PHE A 127 7.42 2.71 4.82
CA PHE A 127 7.99 3.99 5.30
C PHE A 127 8.01 4.14 6.82
N HIS A 128 7.42 3.21 7.58
CA HIS A 128 7.34 3.33 9.04
C HIS A 128 8.68 3.56 9.75
N PRO A 129 9.80 2.91 9.38
CA PRO A 129 11.12 3.19 9.96
C PRO A 129 11.64 4.62 9.65
N LEU A 130 11.11 5.27 8.61
CA LEU A 130 11.52 6.59 8.14
C LEU A 130 10.62 7.71 8.69
N LEU A 131 9.54 7.36 9.39
CA LEU A 131 8.63 8.32 9.99
C LEU A 131 9.21 8.86 11.30
N PRO A 132 9.10 10.17 11.58
CA PRO A 132 9.47 10.73 12.88
C PRO A 132 8.77 9.97 14.00
N HIS A 133 9.39 9.89 15.18
CA HIS A 133 8.82 9.25 16.37
C HIS A 133 7.40 9.69 16.75
N HIS A 134 6.83 10.74 16.14
CA HIS A 134 5.46 11.26 16.36
C HIS A 134 4.48 11.01 15.20
N ALA A 135 4.96 10.61 14.02
CA ALA A 135 4.12 10.37 12.84
C ALA A 135 3.30 9.07 12.93
N HIS A 136 3.59 8.21 13.93
CA HIS A 136 2.71 7.10 14.31
C HIS A 136 1.28 7.56 14.64
N ARG A 137 1.01 8.86 14.87
CA ARG A 137 -0.32 9.42 15.15
C ARG A 137 -1.19 9.66 13.90
N LEU A 138 -0.65 9.53 12.68
CA LEU A 138 -1.37 9.84 11.43
C LEU A 138 -2.18 8.67 10.85
N ALA A 139 -2.11 7.49 11.48
CA ALA A 139 -2.89 6.32 11.11
C ALA A 139 -4.34 6.44 11.62
N ALA A 140 -5.27 6.74 10.71
CA ALA A 140 -6.71 6.81 11.02
C ALA A 140 -7.35 5.45 11.34
N ALA A 141 -6.64 4.35 11.06
CA ALA A 141 -7.07 2.99 11.38
C ALA A 141 -5.95 2.28 12.15
N LYS A 142 -6.02 2.36 13.49
CA LYS A 142 -5.16 1.56 14.38
C LYS A 142 -5.97 0.44 15.00
N CYS A 143 -5.38 -0.75 15.09
CA CYS A 143 -5.92 -1.80 15.93
C CYS A 143 -5.86 -1.36 17.41
N PRO A 144 -6.86 -1.71 18.25
CA PRO A 144 -6.95 -1.26 19.65
C PRO A 144 -5.68 -1.53 20.47
N GLY A 145 -4.99 -2.65 20.24
CA GLY A 145 -3.73 -2.99 20.93
C GLY A 145 -2.59 -1.99 20.68
N VAL A 146 -2.58 -1.30 19.53
CA VAL A 146 -1.59 -0.25 19.22
C VAL A 146 -1.91 1.07 19.93
N LEU A 147 -3.17 1.31 20.29
CA LEU A 147 -3.58 2.48 21.08
C LEU A 147 -3.27 2.32 22.57
N LEU A 148 -3.23 1.08 23.06
CA LEU A 148 -3.11 0.76 24.49
C LEU A 148 -1.66 0.51 24.95
N GLY A 149 -0.66 0.63 24.07
CA GLY A 149 0.75 0.67 24.49
C GLY A 149 1.31 -0.60 25.12
N TRP A 150 0.73 -1.77 24.87
CA TRP A 150 1.27 -3.03 25.37
C TRP A 150 2.60 -3.35 24.66
N ARG A 151 3.65 -3.52 25.49
CA ARG A 151 5.04 -3.80 25.10
C ARG A 151 5.23 -5.24 24.67
#